data_AF-A0A970FTF0-F1
#
_entry.id   AF-A0A970FTF0-F1
#
_cell.length_a   1.000
_cell.length_b   1.000
_cell.length_c   1.000
_cell.angle_alpha   90.00
_cell.angle_beta   90.00
_cell.angle_gamma   90.00
#
_symmetry.space_group_name_H-M   'P 1'
#
loop_
_entity.id
_entity.type
_entity.pdbx_description
1 polymer ?
#
loop_
_entity_poly.entity_id
_entity_poly.type
_entity_poly.pdbx_seq_one_letter_code
_entity_poly.pdbx_strand_id
1 'polypeptide(L)'
;MTARFGKATGKRRKYIIRVLAAAASAITLFTAISAWQDWFWFAPRQAALSVPLPGASDEHTSAWSLRMDETDQIEARMLTLLGRDGQLLAWYRLPGRTGRPPGESAPYALAADQLRYGQYLLEQDRRKAFQEWWLYFRRQWLNDSGDVRERLFSLPADTDDGSSPAGWLRENLLLARILAQSCSLWPDQARLEDLHKLSALLLP
;
A
#
# COMPACT_ATOMS: atom_id res chain seq x y z
N MET A 1 36.20 -71.55 0.28
CA MET A 1 35.48 -70.43 -0.37
C MET A 1 34.78 -69.61 0.70
N THR A 2 35.34 -68.48 1.11
CA THR A 2 34.77 -67.62 2.17
C THR A 2 34.38 -66.27 1.56
N ALA A 3 33.07 -66.04 1.41
CA ALA A 3 32.52 -64.78 0.92
C ALA A 3 32.53 -63.72 2.03
N ARG A 4 33.27 -62.63 1.81
CA ARG A 4 33.25 -61.42 2.66
C ARG A 4 32.03 -60.57 2.33
N PHE A 5 30.98 -60.65 3.15
CA PHE A 5 29.93 -59.63 3.20
C PHE A 5 30.17 -58.71 4.38
N GLY A 6 30.51 -57.44 4.11
CA GLY A 6 30.63 -56.45 5.18
C GLY A 6 31.36 -55.19 4.74
N LYS A 7 30.69 -54.30 4.00
CA LYS A 7 31.14 -52.91 3.78
C LYS A 7 30.08 -51.93 3.23
N ALA A 8 28.87 -52.38 2.88
CA ALA A 8 27.86 -51.53 2.21
C ALA A 8 27.04 -50.61 3.16
N THR A 9 26.99 -50.90 4.47
CA THR A 9 26.08 -50.22 5.42
C THR A 9 26.54 -48.84 5.88
N GLY A 10 27.85 -48.55 5.88
CA GLY A 10 28.39 -47.27 6.35
C GLY A 10 28.17 -46.08 5.40
N LYS A 11 28.16 -46.32 4.07
CA LYS A 11 27.95 -45.27 3.07
C LYS A 11 26.50 -44.79 3.02
N ARG A 12 25.53 -45.71 3.12
CA ARG A 12 24.09 -45.39 3.19
C ARG A 12 23.75 -44.54 4.43
N ARG A 13 24.30 -44.89 5.59
CA ARG A 13 24.08 -44.14 6.85
C ARG A 13 24.64 -42.72 6.79
N LYS A 14 25.84 -42.53 6.22
CA LYS A 14 26.43 -41.19 6.01
C LYS A 14 25.63 -40.34 5.02
N TYR A 15 25.06 -40.96 3.98
CA TYR A 15 24.21 -40.26 3.01
C TYR A 15 22.90 -39.79 3.66
N ILE A 16 22.23 -40.66 4.42
CA ILE A 16 20.99 -40.31 5.13
C ILE A 16 21.23 -39.17 6.14
N ILE A 17 22.33 -39.19 6.89
CA ILE A 17 22.67 -38.11 7.84
C ILE A 17 22.89 -36.79 7.11
N ARG A 18 23.55 -36.79 5.95
CA ARG A 18 23.75 -35.56 5.15
C ARG A 18 22.46 -35.01 4.60
N VAL A 19 21.55 -35.88 4.14
CA VAL A 19 20.22 -35.47 3.64
C VAL A 19 19.39 -34.90 4.78
N LEU A 20 19.39 -35.51 5.96
CA LEU A 20 18.68 -35.00 7.14
C LEU A 20 19.25 -33.67 7.61
N ALA A 21 20.58 -33.51 7.63
CA ALA A 21 21.22 -32.25 7.97
C ALA A 21 20.87 -31.15 6.95
N ALA A 22 20.90 -31.46 5.66
CA ALA A 22 20.52 -30.50 4.62
C ALA A 22 19.03 -30.10 4.72
N ALA A 23 18.14 -31.04 5.02
CA ALA A 23 16.73 -30.76 5.23
C ALA A 23 16.50 -29.89 6.47
N ALA A 24 17.19 -30.18 7.58
CA ALA A 24 17.12 -29.36 8.78
C ALA A 24 17.62 -27.93 8.53
N SER A 25 18.73 -27.77 7.80
CA SER A 25 19.25 -26.47 7.39
C SER A 25 18.29 -25.71 6.47
N ALA A 26 17.61 -26.41 5.56
CA ALA A 26 16.62 -25.79 4.69
C ALA A 26 15.41 -25.29 5.48
N ILE A 27 14.96 -26.04 6.50
CA ILE A 27 13.85 -25.65 7.36
C ILE A 27 14.21 -24.45 8.24
N THR A 28 15.41 -24.43 8.82
CA THR A 28 15.86 -23.27 9.62
C THR A 28 16.08 -22.04 8.75
N LEU A 29 16.59 -22.19 7.53
CA LEU A 29 16.71 -21.08 6.58
C LEU A 29 15.33 -20.54 6.17
N PHE A 30 14.39 -21.42 5.86
CA PHE A 30 13.03 -21.03 5.48
C PHE A 30 12.32 -20.28 6.61
N THR A 31 12.39 -20.78 7.84
CA THR A 31 11.79 -20.11 9.01
C THR A 31 12.44 -18.76 9.32
N ALA A 32 13.76 -18.65 9.19
CA ALA A 32 14.46 -17.37 9.36
C ALA A 32 14.07 -16.35 8.28
N ILE A 33 13.94 -16.79 7.02
CA ILE A 33 13.50 -15.92 5.92
C ILE A 33 12.04 -15.49 6.11
N SER A 34 11.14 -16.41 6.51
CA SER A 34 9.74 -16.07 6.77
C SER A 34 9.59 -15.06 7.92
N ALA A 35 10.31 -15.26 9.02
CA ALA A 35 10.29 -14.29 10.14
C ALA A 35 10.85 -12.92 9.74
N TRP A 36 11.84 -12.89 8.85
CA TRP A 36 12.39 -11.65 8.31
C TRP A 36 11.45 -10.97 7.30
N GLN A 37 10.70 -11.76 6.52
CA GLN A 37 9.66 -11.27 5.62
C GLN A 37 8.48 -10.67 6.38
N ASP A 38 8.06 -11.28 7.49
CA ASP A 38 6.99 -10.74 8.32
C ASP A 38 7.36 -9.36 8.87
N TRP A 39 8.62 -9.16 9.26
CA TRP A 39 9.13 -7.86 9.70
C TRP A 39 9.09 -6.80 8.59
N PHE A 40 9.45 -7.16 7.36
CA PHE A 40 9.57 -6.21 6.25
C PHE A 40 8.25 -5.90 5.54
N TRP A 41 7.35 -6.87 5.44
CA TRP A 41 6.12 -6.78 4.65
C TRP A 41 4.88 -6.50 5.49
N PHE A 42 4.87 -6.92 6.75
CA PHE A 42 3.78 -6.72 7.69
C PHE A 42 4.31 -5.88 8.86
N ALA A 43 4.35 -4.56 8.67
CA ALA A 43 4.49 -3.67 9.81
C ALA A 43 3.40 -4.06 10.83
N PRO A 44 3.74 -4.25 12.13
CA PRO A 44 2.74 -4.52 13.15
C PRO A 44 1.69 -3.42 13.04
N ARG A 45 0.39 -3.78 13.06
CA ARG A 45 -0.73 -2.84 13.01
C ARG A 45 -0.39 -1.66 13.91
N GLN A 46 -0.04 -0.53 13.31
CA GLN A 46 0.31 0.64 14.08
C GLN A 46 -0.96 1.07 14.76
N ALA A 47 -0.92 1.19 16.10
CA ALA A 47 -2.01 1.83 16.82
C ALA A 47 -2.26 3.20 16.16
N ALA A 48 -3.53 3.52 15.91
CA ALA A 48 -3.90 4.78 15.29
C ALA A 48 -3.14 5.93 15.97
N LEU A 49 -2.35 6.67 15.18
CA LEU A 49 -1.62 7.83 15.68
C LEU A 49 -2.66 8.82 16.18
N SER A 50 -2.75 8.99 17.50
CA SER A 50 -3.57 10.02 18.12
C SER A 50 -2.93 11.39 17.85
N VAL A 51 -3.20 11.95 16.68
CA VAL A 51 -2.79 13.30 16.35
C VAL A 51 -3.84 14.24 16.95
N PRO A 52 -3.50 15.07 17.96
CA PRO A 52 -4.45 16.04 18.47
C PRO A 52 -4.87 16.98 17.33
N LEU A 53 -6.17 17.19 17.18
CA LEU A 53 -6.73 18.05 16.14
C LEU A 53 -6.10 19.46 16.25
N PRO A 54 -5.46 20.00 15.20
CA PRO A 54 -5.17 21.42 15.16
C PRO A 54 -6.51 22.16 15.00
N GLY A 55 -6.92 22.90 16.04
CA GLY A 55 -8.07 23.81 16.00
C GLY A 55 -9.35 23.35 16.72
N ALA A 56 -9.32 22.33 17.58
CA ALA A 56 -10.44 22.07 18.49
C ALA A 56 -10.47 23.16 19.58
N SER A 57 -11.14 24.29 19.32
CA SER A 57 -11.56 25.18 20.39
C SER A 57 -12.60 24.45 21.22
N ASP A 58 -12.31 24.29 22.51
CA ASP A 58 -13.25 23.84 23.52
C ASP A 58 -14.51 24.70 23.51
N GLU A 59 -15.59 24.22 22.90
CA GLU A 59 -16.92 24.70 23.27
C GLU A 59 -17.94 23.57 23.15
N HIS A 60 -18.58 23.31 24.28
CA HIS A 60 -19.49 22.20 24.52
C HIS A 60 -20.62 22.16 23.49
N THR A 61 -20.73 21.04 22.77
CA THR A 61 -22.02 20.53 22.29
C THR A 61 -22.10 19.04 22.61
N SER A 62 -22.70 18.78 23.78
CA SER A 62 -23.13 17.48 24.26
C SER A 62 -24.23 16.90 23.37
N ALA A 63 -23.86 16.14 22.34
CA ALA A 63 -24.67 15.09 21.71
C ALA A 63 -23.90 14.38 20.57
N TRP A 64 -22.70 13.85 20.85
CA TRP A 64 -22.02 12.93 19.92
C TRP A 64 -21.57 11.68 20.65
N SER A 65 -22.52 11.01 21.32
CA SER A 65 -22.34 9.62 21.73
C SER A 65 -22.51 8.72 20.50
N LEU A 66 -21.49 8.67 19.66
CA LEU A 66 -21.25 7.54 18.78
C LEU A 66 -19.79 7.17 18.93
N ARG A 67 -19.54 6.02 19.58
CA ARG A 67 -18.27 5.31 19.47
C ARG A 67 -18.14 4.81 18.02
N MET A 68 -17.84 5.72 17.10
CA MET A 68 -17.15 5.39 15.85
C MET A 68 -15.66 5.60 16.13
N ASP A 69 -14.82 4.71 15.63
CA ASP A 69 -13.36 4.83 15.71
C ASP A 69 -12.97 6.24 15.21
N GLU A 70 -12.09 6.94 15.94
CA GLU A 70 -11.61 8.27 15.56
C GLU A 70 -11.06 8.28 14.12
N THR A 71 -10.53 7.13 13.67
CA THR A 71 -10.04 6.89 12.30
C THR A 71 -11.16 7.04 11.27
N ASP A 72 -12.34 6.49 11.52
CA ASP A 72 -13.50 6.59 10.61
C ASP A 72 -13.97 8.05 10.49
N GLN A 73 -13.90 8.82 11.58
CA GLN A 73 -14.27 10.23 11.57
C GLN A 73 -13.28 11.08 10.76
N ILE A 74 -11.98 10.79 10.88
CA ILE A 74 -10.94 11.46 10.12
C ILE A 74 -11.08 11.14 8.63
N GLU A 75 -11.29 9.88 8.26
CA GLU A 75 -11.50 9.47 6.88
C GLU A 75 -12.76 10.09 6.29
N ALA A 76 -13.90 10.04 7.00
CA ALA A 76 -15.14 10.66 6.55
C ALA A 76 -14.98 12.16 6.32
N ARG A 77 -14.26 12.85 7.21
CA ARG A 77 -13.95 14.28 7.04
C ARG A 77 -13.02 14.52 5.86
N MET A 78 -11.97 13.70 5.69
CA MET A 78 -11.06 13.79 4.55
C MET A 78 -11.83 13.65 3.23
N LEU A 79 -12.67 12.62 3.11
CA LEU A 79 -13.51 12.40 1.93
C LEU A 79 -14.52 13.52 1.71
N THR A 80 -15.04 14.14 2.77
CA THR A 80 -15.95 15.28 2.65
C THR A 80 -15.25 16.54 2.15
N LEU A 81 -14.01 16.79 2.60
CA LEU A 81 -13.28 18.02 2.27
C LEU A 81 -12.50 17.92 0.95
N LEU A 82 -11.92 16.76 0.67
CA LEU A 82 -11.03 16.52 -0.46
C LEU A 82 -11.65 15.64 -1.54
N GLY A 83 -12.75 14.95 -1.24
CA GLY A 83 -13.39 14.03 -2.18
C GLY A 83 -14.10 14.76 -3.31
N ARG A 84 -13.68 14.50 -4.54
CA ARG A 84 -14.36 14.97 -5.75
C ARG A 84 -14.25 13.94 -6.86
N ASP A 85 -15.39 13.59 -7.46
CA ASP A 85 -15.47 12.64 -8.58
C ASP A 85 -14.76 11.29 -8.33
N GLY A 86 -14.71 10.85 -7.07
CA GLY A 86 -14.04 9.62 -6.65
C GLY A 86 -12.54 9.75 -6.38
N GLN A 87 -12.00 10.96 -6.29
CA GLN A 87 -10.58 11.25 -6.06
C GLN A 87 -10.38 12.16 -4.85
N LEU A 88 -9.17 12.12 -4.28
CA LEU A 88 -8.72 13.10 -3.30
C LEU A 88 -8.02 14.27 -4.00
N LEU A 89 -8.57 15.48 -3.85
CA LEU A 89 -7.93 16.70 -4.30
C LEU A 89 -6.67 16.99 -3.45
N ALA A 90 -5.71 17.70 -4.04
CA ALA A 90 -4.40 17.91 -3.42
C ALA A 90 -4.44 18.77 -2.14
N TRP A 91 -5.41 19.69 -2.05
CA TRP A 91 -5.60 20.53 -0.87
C TRP A 91 -7.02 21.07 -0.80
N TYR A 92 -7.43 21.43 0.42
CA TYR A 92 -8.65 22.15 0.71
C TYR A 92 -8.37 23.22 1.75
N ARG A 93 -8.88 24.43 1.50
CA ARG A 93 -8.85 25.57 2.40
C ARG A 93 -10.24 25.76 3.00
N LEU A 94 -10.30 25.65 4.33
CA LEU A 94 -11.54 25.90 5.07
C LEU A 94 -12.03 27.34 4.85
N PRO A 95 -13.37 27.56 4.77
CA PRO A 95 -13.92 28.89 4.74
C PRO A 95 -13.53 29.65 6.02
N GLY A 96 -13.39 30.98 5.90
CA GLY A 96 -13.25 31.84 7.08
C GLY A 96 -14.47 31.74 8.00
N ARG A 97 -14.31 32.09 9.28
CA ARG A 97 -15.36 31.94 10.33
C ARG A 97 -16.72 32.54 9.94
N THR A 98 -16.72 33.61 9.14
CA THR A 98 -17.95 34.29 8.67
C THR A 98 -18.35 33.86 7.25
N GLY A 99 -17.81 32.76 6.73
CA GLY A 99 -17.95 32.35 5.33
C GLY A 99 -17.12 33.21 4.35
N ARG A 100 -16.24 34.09 4.86
CA ARG A 100 -15.35 34.94 4.05
C ARG A 100 -13.91 34.84 4.57
N PRO A 101 -12.93 34.49 3.71
CA PRO A 101 -13.11 34.04 2.33
C PRO A 101 -13.89 32.71 2.26
N PRO A 102 -14.53 32.40 1.11
CA PRO A 102 -15.18 31.10 0.93
C PRO A 102 -14.16 29.96 1.00
N GLY A 103 -14.64 28.75 1.22
CA GLY A 103 -13.82 27.55 1.13
C GLY A 103 -13.37 27.33 -0.30
N GLU A 104 -12.16 26.83 -0.48
CA GLU A 104 -11.54 26.59 -1.78
C GLU A 104 -10.86 25.23 -1.79
N SER A 105 -10.79 24.61 -2.97
CA SER A 105 -10.11 23.32 -3.15
C SER A 105 -9.15 23.40 -4.33
N ALA A 106 -8.16 22.52 -4.32
CA ALA A 106 -7.30 22.34 -5.48
C ALA A 106 -8.14 22.01 -6.72
N PRO A 107 -7.78 22.56 -7.90
CA PRO A 107 -8.41 22.17 -9.17
C PRO A 107 -7.83 20.87 -9.74
N TYR A 108 -6.91 20.21 -9.01
CA TYR A 108 -6.20 19.01 -9.43
C TYR A 108 -6.10 18.00 -8.28
N ALA A 109 -5.84 16.74 -8.65
CA ALA A 109 -5.54 15.65 -7.73
C ALA A 109 -4.12 15.12 -7.99
N LEU A 110 -3.47 14.57 -6.97
CA LEU A 110 -2.14 13.98 -7.08
C LEU A 110 -2.21 12.46 -6.91
N ALA A 111 -1.37 11.75 -7.67
CA ALA A 111 -1.29 10.29 -7.59
C ALA A 111 -0.77 9.81 -6.24
N ALA A 112 0.18 10.55 -5.66
CA ALA A 112 0.71 10.26 -4.34
C ALA A 112 -0.40 10.16 -3.29
N ASP A 113 -1.36 11.10 -3.28
CA ASP A 113 -2.49 11.09 -2.33
C ASP A 113 -3.41 9.89 -2.57
N GLN A 114 -3.68 9.55 -3.83
CA GLN A 114 -4.51 8.39 -4.17
C GLN A 114 -3.85 7.07 -3.76
N LEU A 115 -2.54 6.95 -4.00
CA LEU A 115 -1.76 5.77 -3.64
C LEU A 115 -1.67 5.62 -2.11
N ARG A 116 -1.51 6.72 -1.37
CA ARG A 116 -1.53 6.71 0.10
C ARG A 116 -2.88 6.27 0.64
N TYR A 117 -3.97 6.71 0.03
CA TYR A 117 -5.30 6.24 0.40
C TYR A 117 -5.48 4.74 0.11
N GLY A 118 -5.01 4.25 -1.05
CA GLY A 118 -4.99 2.82 -1.35
C GLY A 118 -4.17 1.99 -0.35
N GLN A 119 -3.00 2.50 0.04
CA GLN A 119 -2.15 1.90 1.08
C GLN A 119 -2.89 1.85 2.42
N TYR A 120 -3.55 2.94 2.83
CA TYR A 120 -4.36 2.97 4.04
C TYR A 120 -5.47 1.91 4.01
N LEU A 121 -6.25 1.81 2.93
CA LEU A 121 -7.31 0.79 2.81
C LEU A 121 -6.77 -0.64 2.92
N LEU A 122 -5.57 -0.87 2.37
CA LEU A 122 -4.88 -2.15 2.46
C LEU A 122 -4.44 -2.47 3.89
N GLU A 123 -3.81 -1.52 4.58
CA GLU A 123 -3.32 -1.67 5.96
C GLU A 123 -4.45 -1.85 6.98
N GLN A 124 -5.63 -1.27 6.70
CA GLN A 124 -6.84 -1.47 7.49
C GLN A 124 -7.62 -2.75 7.13
N ASP A 125 -7.10 -3.61 6.26
CA ASP A 125 -7.75 -4.86 5.80
C ASP A 125 -9.14 -4.63 5.18
N ARG A 126 -9.37 -3.44 4.58
CA ARG A 126 -10.67 -3.03 4.01
C ARG A 126 -10.83 -3.51 2.57
N ARG A 127 -10.85 -4.84 2.38
CA ARG A 127 -10.85 -5.51 1.07
C ARG A 127 -11.82 -4.93 0.04
N LYS A 128 -13.09 -4.73 0.40
CA LYS A 128 -14.12 -4.26 -0.53
C LYS A 128 -13.82 -2.83 -1.02
N ALA A 129 -13.52 -1.92 -0.09
CA ALA A 129 -13.18 -0.54 -0.42
C ALA A 129 -11.87 -0.48 -1.23
N PHE A 130 -10.88 -1.31 -0.89
CA PHE A 130 -9.65 -1.43 -1.68
C PHE A 130 -9.92 -1.88 -3.12
N GLN A 131 -10.79 -2.87 -3.33
CA GLN A 131 -11.12 -3.34 -4.68
C GLN A 131 -11.82 -2.25 -5.51
N GLU A 132 -12.75 -1.51 -4.90
CA GLU A 132 -13.43 -0.39 -5.55
C GLU A 132 -12.45 0.73 -5.90
N TRP A 133 -11.56 1.08 -4.97
CA TRP A 133 -10.47 2.02 -5.20
C TRP A 133 -9.56 1.54 -6.34
N TRP A 134 -9.12 0.28 -6.35
CA TRP A 134 -8.21 -0.25 -7.37
C TRP A 134 -8.80 -0.16 -8.77
N LEU A 135 -10.07 -0.55 -8.94
CA LEU A 135 -10.75 -0.48 -10.23
C LEU A 135 -10.90 0.96 -10.74
N TYR A 136 -11.06 1.92 -9.82
CA TYR A 136 -11.06 3.33 -10.18
C TYR A 136 -9.65 3.80 -10.53
N PHE A 137 -8.67 3.52 -9.66
CA PHE A 137 -7.28 3.93 -9.81
C PHE A 137 -6.70 3.44 -11.14
N ARG A 138 -6.84 2.14 -11.43
CA ARG A 138 -6.37 1.52 -12.68
C ARG A 138 -6.90 2.24 -13.92
N ARG A 139 -8.16 2.68 -13.92
CA ARG A 139 -8.79 3.32 -15.09
C ARG A 139 -8.37 4.77 -15.28
N GLN A 140 -8.16 5.49 -14.18
CA GLN A 140 -7.96 6.94 -14.23
C GLN A 140 -6.49 7.34 -14.13
N TRP A 141 -5.69 6.56 -13.39
CA TRP A 141 -4.36 6.94 -12.96
C TRP A 141 -3.23 6.15 -13.60
N LEU A 142 -3.52 5.12 -14.39
CA LEU A 142 -2.51 4.43 -15.17
C LEU A 142 -2.48 4.96 -16.61
N ASN A 143 -1.28 5.11 -17.14
CA ASN A 143 -1.04 5.29 -18.57
C ASN A 143 -1.24 3.96 -19.32
N ASP A 144 -1.29 4.02 -20.65
CA ASP A 144 -1.40 2.82 -21.49
C ASP A 144 -0.19 1.88 -21.32
N SER A 145 0.97 2.45 -20.99
CA SER A 145 2.18 1.71 -20.59
C SER A 145 2.02 0.95 -19.28
N GLY A 146 1.13 1.39 -18.38
CA GLY A 146 0.89 0.77 -17.07
C GLY A 146 1.59 1.47 -15.90
N ASP A 147 2.35 2.54 -16.15
CA ASP A 147 2.91 3.41 -15.12
C ASP A 147 1.90 4.48 -14.65
N VAL A 148 2.17 5.03 -13.48
CA VAL A 148 1.31 6.01 -12.81
C VAL A 148 1.40 7.38 -13.47
N ARG A 149 0.25 7.96 -13.81
CA ARG A 149 0.06 9.38 -14.09
C ARG A 149 0.31 10.16 -12.82
N GLU A 150 1.16 11.17 -12.85
CA GLU A 150 1.49 11.97 -11.67
C GLU A 150 0.29 12.78 -11.13
N ARG A 151 -0.56 13.26 -12.04
CA ARG A 151 -1.65 14.19 -11.74
C ARG A 151 -2.85 13.96 -12.65
N LEU A 152 -4.04 14.25 -12.12
CA LEU A 152 -5.25 14.43 -12.91
C LEU A 152 -5.72 15.88 -12.87
N PHE A 153 -6.29 16.31 -14.00
CA PHE A 153 -6.72 17.67 -14.31
C PHE A 153 -5.57 18.65 -14.54
N SER A 154 -5.75 19.53 -15.52
CA SER A 154 -4.73 20.48 -15.94
C SER A 154 -4.55 21.57 -14.89
N LEU A 155 -3.29 21.87 -14.60
CA LEU A 155 -2.92 23.13 -13.95
C LEU A 155 -3.20 24.31 -14.89
N PRO A 156 -3.37 25.53 -14.35
CA PRO A 156 -3.22 26.75 -15.14
C PRO A 156 -1.89 26.71 -15.92
N ALA A 157 -1.89 27.21 -17.16
CA ALA A 157 -0.77 27.09 -18.11
C ALA A 157 0.58 27.62 -17.59
N ASP A 158 0.58 28.46 -16.55
CA ASP A 158 1.77 29.06 -15.95
C ASP A 158 2.31 28.30 -14.72
N THR A 159 1.74 27.15 -14.40
CA THR A 159 2.21 26.35 -13.26
C THR A 159 3.24 25.33 -13.78
N ASP A 160 4.44 25.36 -13.23
CA ASP A 160 5.43 24.31 -13.43
C ASP A 160 4.76 22.95 -13.15
N ASP A 161 4.87 22.03 -14.11
CA ASP A 161 4.31 20.68 -14.05
C ASP A 161 4.79 19.97 -12.78
N GLY A 162 6.00 20.34 -12.31
CA GLY A 162 6.62 19.74 -11.13
C GLY A 162 7.01 18.28 -11.37
N SER A 163 6.86 17.79 -12.60
CA SER A 163 7.15 16.41 -12.95
C SER A 163 8.63 16.14 -12.80
N SER A 164 8.94 15.32 -11.80
CA SER A 164 10.30 14.92 -11.49
C SER A 164 10.46 13.42 -11.78
N PRO A 165 11.54 13.00 -12.46
CA PRO A 165 11.87 11.59 -12.59
C PRO A 165 11.91 10.85 -11.24
N ALA A 166 12.29 11.56 -10.17
CA ALA A 166 12.30 11.02 -8.81
C ALA A 166 10.89 10.83 -8.23
N GLY A 167 9.94 11.70 -8.59
CA GLY A 167 8.51 11.54 -8.29
C GLY A 167 8.01 10.26 -8.95
N TRP A 168 8.06 10.23 -10.28
CA TRP A 168 7.57 9.09 -11.07
C TRP A 168 8.04 7.73 -10.53
N LEU A 169 9.34 7.59 -10.23
CA LEU A 169 9.88 6.34 -9.69
C LEU A 169 9.29 6.01 -8.31
N ARG A 170 9.15 7.01 -7.43
CA ARG A 170 8.58 6.86 -6.09
C ARG A 170 7.12 6.38 -6.15
N GLU A 171 6.29 6.99 -7.00
CA GLU A 171 4.89 6.60 -7.12
C GLU A 171 4.75 5.19 -7.70
N ASN A 172 5.53 4.84 -8.72
CA ASN A 172 5.47 3.51 -9.33
C ASN A 172 6.02 2.42 -8.39
N LEU A 173 7.05 2.69 -7.59
CA LEU A 173 7.50 1.77 -6.54
C LEU A 173 6.46 1.60 -5.43
N LEU A 174 5.77 2.67 -5.05
CA LEU A 174 4.67 2.59 -4.08
C LEU A 174 3.50 1.76 -4.63
N LEU A 175 3.14 1.95 -5.90
CA LEU A 175 2.13 1.13 -6.56
C LEU A 175 2.54 -0.35 -6.59
N ALA A 176 3.78 -0.65 -6.98
CA ALA A 176 4.29 -2.03 -6.99
C ALA A 176 4.20 -2.67 -5.60
N ARG A 177 4.54 -1.92 -4.54
CA ARG A 177 4.39 -2.37 -3.15
C ARG A 177 2.93 -2.68 -2.81
N ILE A 178 2.01 -1.75 -3.09
CA ILE A 178 0.58 -1.93 -2.81
C ILE A 178 0.06 -3.17 -3.53
N LEU A 179 0.39 -3.34 -4.82
CA LEU A 179 -0.04 -4.49 -5.60
C LEU A 179 0.52 -5.80 -5.03
N ALA A 180 1.81 -5.87 -4.75
CA ALA A 180 2.45 -7.06 -4.18
C ALA A 180 1.82 -7.45 -2.83
N GLN A 181 1.67 -6.49 -1.91
CA GLN A 181 1.04 -6.72 -0.61
C GLN A 181 -0.43 -7.16 -0.78
N SER A 182 -1.17 -6.51 -1.67
CA SER A 182 -2.58 -6.81 -1.89
C SER A 182 -2.83 -8.17 -2.55
N CYS A 183 -1.91 -8.66 -3.39
CA CYS A 183 -1.97 -10.00 -3.97
C CYS A 183 -1.59 -11.09 -2.96
N SER A 184 -0.69 -10.77 -2.04
CA SER A 184 -0.34 -11.66 -0.91
C SER A 184 -1.51 -11.85 0.04
N LEU A 185 -2.20 -10.76 0.41
CA LEU A 185 -3.36 -10.79 1.30
C LEU A 185 -4.61 -11.37 0.62
N TRP A 186 -4.88 -10.94 -0.62
CA TRP A 186 -6.06 -11.35 -1.37
C TRP A 186 -5.66 -11.73 -2.80
N PRO A 187 -5.39 -13.00 -3.09
CA PRO A 187 -4.99 -13.44 -4.42
C PRO A 187 -6.02 -13.03 -5.48
N ASP A 188 -5.53 -12.37 -6.54
CA ASP A 188 -6.33 -11.90 -7.67
C ASP A 188 -5.47 -11.86 -8.92
N GLN A 189 -5.89 -12.64 -9.94
CA GLN A 189 -5.10 -12.84 -11.16
C GLN A 189 -4.89 -11.54 -11.95
N ALA A 190 -5.92 -10.69 -12.02
CA ALA A 190 -5.83 -9.43 -12.75
C ALA A 190 -4.81 -8.47 -12.11
N ARG A 191 -4.82 -8.33 -10.78
CA ARG A 191 -3.82 -7.53 -10.06
C ARG A 191 -2.40 -8.10 -10.17
N LEU A 192 -2.24 -9.42 -10.19
CA LEU A 192 -0.93 -10.04 -10.42
C LEU A 192 -0.38 -9.73 -11.81
N GLU A 193 -1.24 -9.71 -12.84
CA GLU A 193 -0.83 -9.32 -14.20
C GLU A 193 -0.44 -7.85 -14.28
N ASP A 194 -1.18 -6.96 -13.61
CA ASP A 194 -0.84 -5.54 -13.53
C ASP A 194 0.50 -5.33 -12.79
N LEU A 195 0.77 -6.09 -11.72
CA LEU A 195 2.07 -6.08 -11.03
C LEU A 195 3.21 -6.56 -11.92
N HIS A 196 3.01 -7.63 -12.69
CA HIS A 196 4.03 -8.12 -13.63
C HIS A 196 4.35 -7.09 -14.71
N LYS A 197 3.34 -6.42 -15.28
CA LYS A 197 3.54 -5.34 -16.26
C LYS A 197 4.36 -4.21 -15.65
N LEU A 198 3.99 -3.76 -14.46
CA LEU A 198 4.71 -2.68 -13.77
C LEU A 198 6.14 -3.09 -13.41
N SER A 199 6.36 -4.33 -12.98
CA SER A 199 7.70 -4.85 -12.67
C SER A 199 8.60 -4.87 -13.91
N ALA A 200 8.06 -5.21 -15.08
CA ALA A 200 8.82 -5.19 -16.33
C ALA A 200 9.24 -3.77 -16.75
N LEU A 201 8.46 -2.75 -16.39
CA LEU A 201 8.84 -1.35 -16.62
C LEU A 201 9.93 -0.87 -15.66
N LEU A 202 9.91 -1.34 -14.41
CA LEU A 202 10.81 -0.89 -13.35
C LEU A 202 12.18 -1.58 -13.34
N LEU A 203 12.29 -2.78 -13.92
CA LEU A 203 13.49 -3.62 -13.92
C LEU A 203 13.98 -3.92 -15.35
N PRO A 204 14.33 -2.91 -16.17
CA PRO A 204 14.82 -3.11 -17.52
C PRO A 204 16.14 -3.91 -17.58
#